data_AF-A0A1Y6BLL8-F1
#
_entry.id   AF-A0A1Y6BLL8-F1
#
_cell.length_a   1.000
_cell.length_b   1.000
_cell.length_c   1.000
_cell.angle_alpha   90.00
_cell.angle_beta   90.00
_cell.angle_gamma   90.00
#
_symmetry.space_group_name_H-M   'P 1'
#
loop_
_entity.id
_entity.type
_entity.pdbx_description
1 polymer ?
#
loop_
_entity_poly.entity_id
_entity_poly.type
_entity_poly.pdbx_seq_one_letter_code
_entity_poly.pdbx_strand_id
1 'polypeptide(L)'
;LVRLRASQINGCAFCLDMHVTDARKNGESERRLATLSAWRETPFFTDRERAALEWTESLTLVAQDHVPDATWQAVKPYFTDAEISDLTLLIVAINGWNRYAIAFRKMPA
;
A
#
# COMPACT_ATOMS: atom_id res chain seq x y z
N LEU A 1 0.38 3.74 5.27
CA LEU A 1 1.37 3.15 4.34
C LEU A 1 0.74 2.39 3.17
N VAL A 2 -0.05 1.33 3.41
CA VAL A 2 -0.74 0.53 2.35
C VAL A 2 -1.40 1.40 1.28
N ARG A 3 -2.26 2.34 1.69
CA ARG A 3 -2.96 3.22 0.74
C ARG A 3 -2.01 4.07 -0.11
N LEU A 4 -0.95 4.58 0.50
CA LEU A 4 0.05 5.40 -0.16
C LEU A 4 0.85 4.55 -1.16
N ARG A 5 1.29 3.34 -0.78
CA ARG A 5 2.07 2.47 -1.65
C ARG A 5 1.28 2.00 -2.88
N ALA A 6 0.04 1.54 -2.68
CA ALA A 6 -0.84 1.18 -3.81
C ALA A 6 -1.06 2.37 -4.76
N SER A 7 -1.25 3.57 -4.20
CA SER A 7 -1.43 4.79 -4.99
C SER A 7 -0.17 5.21 -5.76
N GLN A 8 1.03 4.95 -5.21
CA GLN A 8 2.30 5.16 -5.91
C GLN A 8 2.41 4.24 -7.12
N ILE A 9 2.06 2.97 -6.98
CA ILE A 9 2.09 1.99 -8.08
C ILE A 9 1.08 2.36 -9.16
N ASN A 10 -0.16 2.70 -8.76
CA ASN A 10 -1.22 3.05 -9.71
C ASN A 10 -1.09 4.46 -10.31
N GLY A 11 -0.18 5.31 -9.79
CA GLY A 11 -0.01 6.68 -10.28
C GLY A 11 -1.17 7.63 -9.98
N CYS A 12 -1.91 7.43 -8.88
CA CYS A 12 -3.02 8.31 -8.50
C CYS A 12 -2.53 9.56 -7.73
N ALA A 13 -2.23 10.67 -8.42
CA ALA A 13 -1.75 11.91 -7.80
C ALA A 13 -2.69 12.46 -6.70
N PHE A 14 -4.00 12.47 -6.94
CA PHE A 14 -5.00 12.86 -5.94
C PHE A 14 -4.93 12.01 -4.67
N CYS A 15 -4.82 10.68 -4.83
CA CYS A 15 -4.77 9.76 -3.70
C CYS A 15 -3.45 9.86 -2.94
N LEU A 16 -2.34 10.12 -3.65
CA LEU A 16 -1.03 10.36 -3.05
C LEU A 16 -1.06 11.58 -2.13
N ASP A 17 -1.54 12.72 -2.63
CA ASP A 17 -1.65 13.97 -1.86
C ASP A 17 -2.53 13.79 -0.61
N MET A 18 -3.70 13.19 -0.77
CA MET A 18 -4.62 12.93 0.33
C MET A 18 -3.99 12.01 1.40
N HIS A 19 -3.37 10.90 0.99
CA HIS A 19 -2.86 9.90 1.93
C HIS A 19 -1.50 10.25 2.53
N VAL A 20 -0.66 11.05 1.86
CA VAL A 20 0.56 11.57 2.50
C VAL A 20 0.20 12.60 3.57
N THR A 21 -0.78 13.47 3.29
CA THR A 21 -1.29 14.45 4.24
C THR A 21 -1.94 13.79 5.46
N ASP A 22 -2.76 12.76 5.23
CA ASP A 22 -3.35 11.97 6.32
C ASP A 22 -2.30 11.23 7.15
N ALA A 23 -1.30 10.60 6.51
CA ALA A 23 -0.22 9.92 7.23
C ALA A 23 0.58 10.88 8.12
N ARG A 24 0.91 12.08 7.61
CA ARG A 24 1.59 13.13 8.40
C ARG A 24 0.76 13.55 9.62
N LYS A 25 -0.54 13.77 9.44
CA LYS A 25 -1.45 14.12 10.54
C LYS A 25 -1.49 13.05 11.64
N ASN A 26 -1.29 11.79 11.27
CA ASN A 26 -1.24 10.65 12.18
C ASN A 26 0.19 10.33 12.69
N GLY A 27 1.16 11.23 12.50
CA GLY A 27 2.50 11.11 13.09
C GLY A 27 3.50 10.26 12.30
N GLU A 28 3.20 9.92 11.05
CA GLU A 28 4.17 9.24 10.19
C GLU A 28 5.37 10.16 9.88
N SER A 29 6.56 9.58 9.77
CA SER A 29 7.79 10.35 9.59
C SER A 29 8.08 10.66 8.11
N GLU A 30 8.61 11.86 7.82
CA GLU A 30 9.03 12.22 6.46
C GLU A 30 10.03 11.22 5.87
N ARG A 31 10.95 10.71 6.69
CA ARG A 31 11.93 9.69 6.26
C ARG A 31 11.24 8.44 5.72
N ARG A 32 10.21 7.93 6.41
CA ARG A 32 9.46 6.75 5.99
C ARG A 32 8.56 7.05 4.79
N LEU A 33 7.92 8.22 4.74
CA LEU A 33 7.11 8.64 3.59
C LEU A 33 7.95 8.76 2.31
N ALA A 34 9.11 9.40 2.40
CA ALA A 34 10.02 9.61 1.28
C ALA A 34 10.64 8.31 0.74
N THR A 35 10.80 7.31 1.61
CA THR A 35 11.43 6.03 1.23
C THR A 35 10.44 4.88 1.01
N LEU A 36 9.14 5.11 1.18
CA LEU A 36 8.12 4.08 1.03
C LEU A 36 8.13 3.40 -0.34
N SER A 37 8.46 4.12 -1.42
CA SER A 37 8.55 3.52 -2.76
C SER A 37 9.74 2.57 -2.93
N ALA A 38 10.75 2.67 -2.07
CA ALA A 38 11.96 1.87 -2.03
C ALA A 38 12.09 1.07 -0.73
N TRP A 39 10.96 0.77 -0.08
CA TRP A 39 10.90 0.24 1.29
C TRP A 39 11.76 -1.02 1.52
N ARG A 40 11.93 -1.87 0.49
CA ARG A 40 12.73 -3.11 0.57
C ARG A 40 14.18 -2.85 0.95
N GLU A 41 14.76 -1.77 0.45
CA GLU A 41 16.15 -1.36 0.65
C GLU A 41 16.35 -0.45 1.87
N THR A 42 15.38 -0.41 2.78
CA THR A 42 15.44 0.44 3.97
C THR A 42 15.19 -0.32 5.26
N PRO A 43 15.81 0.11 6.38
CA PRO A 43 15.61 -0.50 7.69
C PRO A 43 14.44 0.13 8.47
N PHE A 44 13.64 1.02 7.86
CA PHE A 44 12.69 1.87 8.60
C PHE A 44 11.34 1.22 8.86
N PHE A 45 11.05 0.07 8.26
CA PHE A 45 9.77 -0.63 8.34
C PHE A 45 9.95 -1.93 9.10
N THR A 46 9.04 -2.20 10.04
CA THR A 46 9.02 -3.46 10.81
C THR A 46 8.71 -4.64 9.91
N ASP A 47 9.02 -5.87 10.32
CA ASP A 47 8.73 -7.06 9.52
C ASP A 47 7.24 -7.22 9.20
N ARG A 48 6.36 -6.87 10.16
CA ARG A 48 4.91 -6.84 9.93
C ARG A 48 4.50 -5.80 8.89
N GLU A 49 5.13 -4.63 8.87
CA GLU A 49 4.89 -3.62 7.83
C GLU A 49 5.42 -4.06 6.47
N ARG A 50 6.61 -4.67 6.42
CA ARG A 50 7.20 -5.22 5.19
C ARG A 50 6.30 -6.31 4.60
N ALA A 51 5.78 -7.20 5.42
CA ALA A 51 4.78 -8.19 5.02
C ALA A 51 3.51 -7.53 4.43
N ALA A 52 2.95 -6.51 5.09
CA ALA A 52 1.82 -5.79 4.53
C ALA A 52 2.14 -5.06 3.21
N LEU A 53 3.36 -4.54 3.06
CA LEU A 53 3.80 -3.90 1.83
C LEU A 53 3.97 -4.91 0.69
N GLU A 54 4.56 -6.08 0.93
CA GLU A 54 4.58 -7.16 -0.07
C GLU A 54 3.18 -7.56 -0.52
N TRP A 55 2.28 -7.78 0.44
CA TRP A 55 0.87 -8.08 0.14
C TRP A 55 0.20 -6.98 -0.69
N THR A 56 0.50 -5.72 -0.36
CA THR A 56 -0.01 -4.55 -1.09
C THR A 56 0.47 -4.54 -2.53
N GLU A 57 1.75 -4.80 -2.78
CA GLU A 57 2.30 -4.79 -4.13
C GLU A 57 1.74 -5.93 -4.98
N SER A 58 1.75 -7.18 -4.47
CA SER A 58 1.18 -8.33 -5.20
C SER A 58 -0.30 -8.12 -5.55
N LEU A 59 -1.13 -7.69 -4.60
CA LEU A 59 -2.56 -7.45 -4.89
C LEU A 59 -2.81 -6.24 -5.79
N THR A 60 -1.96 -5.22 -5.74
CA THR A 60 -2.08 -4.07 -6.64
C THR A 60 -1.69 -4.45 -8.08
N LEU A 61 -0.70 -5.33 -8.23
CA LEU A 61 -0.18 -5.84 -9.49
C LEU A 61 -0.74 -7.22 -9.85
N VAL A 62 -1.89 -7.61 -9.29
CA VAL A 62 -2.45 -8.98 -9.38
C VAL A 62 -2.58 -9.52 -10.81
N ALA A 63 -2.72 -8.64 -11.82
CA ALA A 63 -2.78 -9.05 -13.23
C ALA A 63 -1.43 -9.52 -13.80
N GLN A 64 -0.31 -9.22 -13.15
CA GLN A 64 1.05 -9.56 -13.62
C GLN A 64 1.45 -10.97 -13.18
N ASP A 65 1.37 -11.26 -11.89
CA ASP A 65 1.85 -12.50 -11.27
C ASP A 65 0.89 -13.09 -10.23
N HIS A 66 -0.31 -12.52 -10.11
CA HIS A 66 -1.32 -12.87 -9.08
C HIS A 66 -0.78 -12.65 -7.66
N VAL A 67 -0.74 -13.72 -6.88
CA VAL A 67 -0.24 -13.74 -5.51
C VAL A 67 0.60 -15.00 -5.39
N PRO A 68 1.92 -14.92 -5.61
CA PRO A 68 2.80 -16.07 -5.46
C PRO A 68 2.76 -16.65 -4.04
N ASP A 69 2.97 -17.96 -3.91
CA ASP A 69 3.01 -18.64 -2.60
C ASP A 69 4.02 -18.01 -1.64
N ALA A 70 5.14 -17.49 -2.16
CA ALA A 70 6.14 -16.79 -1.38
C ALA A 70 5.56 -15.54 -0.68
N THR A 71 4.70 -14.76 -1.36
CA THR A 71 4.02 -13.60 -0.76
C THR A 71 3.07 -14.04 0.34
N TRP A 72 2.30 -15.12 0.13
CA TRP A 72 1.42 -15.68 1.15
C TRP A 72 2.20 -16.15 2.40
N GLN A 73 3.29 -16.88 2.18
CA GLN A 73 4.18 -17.36 3.25
C GLN A 73 4.87 -16.21 3.99
N ALA A 74 5.14 -15.09 3.33
CA ALA A 74 5.72 -13.91 3.96
C ALA A 74 4.73 -13.16 4.86
N VAL A 75 3.42 -13.18 4.54
CA VAL A 75 2.38 -12.44 5.27
C VAL A 75 1.86 -13.20 6.48
N LYS A 76 1.60 -14.51 6.30
CA LYS A 76 0.93 -15.37 7.29
C LYS A 76 1.55 -15.35 8.70
N PRO A 77 2.89 -15.27 8.89
CA PRO A 77 3.49 -15.23 10.22
C PRO A 77 3.16 -13.94 11.00
N TYR A 78 2.81 -12.86 10.32
CA TYR A 78 2.65 -11.54 10.94
C TYR A 78 1.20 -11.12 11.12
N PHE A 79 0.23 -11.81 10.53
CA PHE A 79 -1.19 -11.43 10.55
C PHE A 79 -2.06 -12.66 10.80
N THR A 80 -3.12 -12.50 11.60
CA THR A 80 -4.20 -13.49 11.71
C THR A 80 -5.05 -13.53 10.43
N ASP A 81 -5.82 -14.59 10.22
CA ASP A 81 -6.70 -14.71 9.04
C ASP A 81 -7.71 -13.54 8.93
N ALA A 82 -8.20 -13.04 10.07
CA ALA A 82 -9.07 -11.87 10.13
C ALA A 82 -8.33 -10.60 9.69
N GLU A 83 -7.11 -10.37 10.21
CA GLU A 83 -6.31 -9.21 9.81
C GLU A 83 -5.86 -9.27 8.35
N ILE A 84 -5.59 -10.46 7.80
CA ILE A 84 -5.31 -10.64 6.36
C ILE A 84 -6.54 -10.26 5.53
N SER A 85 -7.74 -10.63 5.98
CA SER A 85 -8.99 -10.26 5.33
C SER A 85 -9.19 -8.74 5.34
N ASP A 86 -8.99 -8.09 6.49
CA ASP A 86 -9.08 -6.63 6.63
C ASP A 86 -8.03 -5.90 5.78
N LEU A 87 -6.78 -6.39 5.78
CA LEU A 87 -5.71 -5.84 4.97
C LEU A 87 -6.01 -5.97 3.47
N THR A 88 -6.55 -7.11 3.05
CA THR A 88 -6.96 -7.36 1.66
C THR A 88 -8.09 -6.42 1.25
N LEU A 89 -9.11 -6.26 2.09
CA LEU A 89 -10.21 -5.33 1.86
C LEU A 89 -9.70 -3.88 1.73
N LEU A 90 -8.76 -3.48 2.60
CA LEU A 90 -8.11 -2.17 2.53
C LEU A 90 -7.39 -1.96 1.18
N ILE A 91 -6.67 -2.97 0.69
CA ILE A 91 -5.94 -2.92 -0.59
C ILE A 91 -6.90 -2.85 -1.77
N VAL A 92 -7.97 -3.65 -1.76
CA VAL A 92 -9.03 -3.61 -2.78
C VAL A 92 -9.70 -2.23 -2.80
N ALA A 93 -10.05 -1.70 -1.63
CA ALA A 93 -10.68 -0.38 -1.52
C ALA A 93 -9.81 0.73 -2.11
N ILE A 94 -8.51 0.80 -1.75
CA ILE A 94 -7.63 1.82 -2.34
C ILE A 94 -7.41 1.61 -3.84
N ASN A 95 -7.33 0.38 -4.32
CA ASN A 95 -7.25 0.07 -5.75
C ASN A 95 -8.50 0.54 -6.50
N GLY A 96 -9.68 0.39 -5.90
CA GLY A 96 -10.92 0.98 -6.41
C GLY A 96 -10.87 2.51 -6.45
N TRP A 97 -10.47 3.15 -5.36
CA TRP A 97 -10.33 4.61 -5.28
C TRP A 97 -9.34 5.17 -6.31
N ASN A 98 -8.18 4.52 -6.49
CA ASN A 98 -7.20 4.91 -7.50
C ASN A 98 -7.83 4.90 -8.90
N ARG A 99 -8.55 3.83 -9.26
CA ARG A 99 -9.24 3.72 -10.56
C ARG A 99 -10.27 4.83 -10.75
N TYR A 100 -11.10 5.10 -9.74
CA TYR A 100 -12.06 6.20 -9.77
C TYR A 100 -11.37 7.55 -9.97
N ALA A 101 -10.41 7.91 -9.10
CA ALA A 101 -9.76 9.22 -9.17
C ALA A 101 -9.02 9.45 -10.50
N ILE A 102 -8.34 8.43 -11.02
CA ILE A 102 -7.64 8.48 -12.31
C ILE A 102 -8.63 8.62 -13.47
N ALA A 103 -9.67 7.78 -13.52
CA ALA A 103 -10.67 7.79 -14.59
C ALA A 103 -11.41 9.13 -14.68
N PHE A 104 -11.70 9.74 -13.53
CA PHE A 104 -12.42 11.00 -13.43
C PHE A 104 -11.51 12.23 -13.28
N ARG A 105 -10.20 12.10 -13.58
CA ARG A 105 -9.22 13.20 -13.62
C ARG A 105 -9.24 14.07 -12.35
N LYS A 106 -9.40 13.46 -11.18
CA LYS A 106 -9.30 14.17 -9.90
C LYS A 106 -7.89 14.74 -9.75
N MET A 107 -7.81 16.04 -9.49
CA MET A 107 -6.56 16.74 -9.22
C MET A 107 -6.32 16.84 -7.71
N PRO A 108 -5.07 16.69 -7.24
CA PRO A 108 -4.71 17.00 -5.84
C PRO A 108 -5.03 18.46 -5.52
N ALA A 109 -5.25 18.76 -4.23
CA ALA A 109 -5.68 20.07 -3.75
C ALA A 109 -4.50 20.98 -3.37
#